data_AF-A0A803LRB5-F1
#
_entry.id   AF-A0A803LRB5-F1
#
_cell.length_a   1.000
_cell.length_b   1.000
_cell.length_c   1.000
_cell.angle_alpha   90.00
_cell.angle_beta   90.00
_cell.angle_gamma   90.00
#
_symmetry.space_group_name_H-M   'P 1'
#
loop_
_entity.id
_entity.type
_entity.pdbx_description
1 polymer ?
#
loop_
_entity_poly.entity_id
_entity_poly.type
_entity_poly.pdbx_seq_one_letter_code
_entity_poly.pdbx_strand_id
1 'polypeptide(L)'
;MKKQILLTSIRSSHEGQLRATKILNFIADKYEHDPYYMVEKPSKVPKLFEVEGLFEYGHRVLGQRWEKLRAVVVQHTPRIRLPDFSPSFCNFMGKLTSPTPAFAWVEFESGEDAEEVMRKLKFQGRNGSRFGINVSRRYIRANMMGDDSSFNLFLERLSSLRIVD
;
A
#
# COMPACT_ATOMS: atom_id res chain seq x y z
N MET A 1 0.45 9.70 -28.25
CA MET A 1 0.28 8.44 -27.49
C MET A 1 -0.05 7.23 -28.39
N LYS A 2 -1.15 7.22 -29.17
CA LYS A 2 -1.50 6.09 -30.07
C LYS A 2 -0.37 5.67 -31.03
N LYS A 3 0.29 6.65 -31.67
CA LYS A 3 1.45 6.43 -32.54
C LYS A 3 2.62 5.77 -31.80
N GLN A 4 2.87 6.15 -30.54
CA GLN A 4 3.94 5.55 -29.73
C GLN A 4 3.66 4.07 -29.44
N ILE A 5 2.42 3.75 -29.02
CA ILE A 5 2.01 2.37 -28.71
C ILE A 5 2.16 1.46 -29.94
N LEU A 6 1.75 1.97 -31.11
CA LEU A 6 1.90 1.23 -32.37
C LEU A 6 3.37 0.98 -32.70
N LEU A 7 4.23 1.98 -32.50
CA LEU A 7 5.66 1.89 -32.80
C LEU A 7 6.43 1.01 -31.80
N THR A 8 6.02 0.93 -30.53
CA THR A 8 6.76 0.19 -29.49
C THR A 8 6.29 -1.24 -29.28
N SER A 9 4.98 -1.49 -29.39
CA SER A 9 4.40 -2.80 -29.05
C SER A 9 3.27 -3.23 -29.98
N ILE A 10 3.06 -2.52 -31.10
CA ILE A 10 1.94 -2.69 -32.04
C ILE A 10 0.59 -2.38 -31.39
N ARG A 11 0.15 -3.19 -30.41
CA ARG A 11 -1.05 -3.01 -29.58
C ARG A 11 -0.88 -3.73 -28.25
N SER A 12 -1.81 -3.54 -27.31
CA SER A 12 -1.91 -4.39 -26.11
C SER A 12 -2.47 -5.77 -26.47
N SER A 13 -2.15 -6.80 -25.66
CA SER A 13 -2.60 -8.16 -25.93
C SER A 13 -4.12 -8.29 -25.79
N HIS A 14 -4.72 -9.04 -26.72
CA HIS A 14 -6.16 -9.29 -26.71
C HIS A 14 -6.61 -10.06 -25.45
N GLU A 15 -5.86 -11.08 -25.05
CA GLU A 15 -6.13 -11.84 -23.81
C GLU A 15 -6.05 -10.97 -22.56
N GLY A 16 -5.06 -10.05 -22.51
CA GLY A 16 -4.91 -9.12 -21.40
C GLY A 16 -6.10 -8.16 -21.29
N GLN A 17 -6.60 -7.68 -22.44
CA GLN A 17 -7.82 -6.87 -22.50
C GLN A 17 -9.04 -7.67 -22.01
N LEU A 18 -9.26 -8.88 -22.53
CA LEU A 18 -10.39 -9.73 -22.13
C LEU A 18 -10.39 -10.02 -20.63
N ARG A 19 -9.23 -10.35 -20.06
CA ARG A 19 -9.10 -10.60 -18.62
C ARG A 19 -9.36 -9.33 -17.80
N ALA A 20 -8.79 -8.20 -18.21
CA ALA A 20 -9.00 -6.92 -17.54
C ALA A 20 -10.49 -6.53 -17.54
N THR A 21 -11.18 -6.64 -18.68
CA THR A 21 -12.62 -6.35 -18.78
C THR A 21 -13.44 -7.20 -17.82
N LYS A 22 -13.19 -8.51 -17.74
CA LYS A 22 -13.91 -9.39 -16.80
C LYS A 22 -13.70 -8.99 -15.34
N ILE A 23 -12.45 -8.68 -14.96
CA ILE A 23 -12.11 -8.24 -13.59
C ILE A 23 -12.77 -6.91 -13.27
N LEU A 24 -12.69 -5.93 -14.18
CA LEU A 24 -13.27 -4.61 -13.97
C LEU A 24 -14.79 -4.65 -13.89
N ASN A 25 -15.46 -5.46 -14.71
CA ASN A 25 -16.91 -5.66 -14.62
C ASN A 25 -17.29 -6.25 -13.27
N PHE A 26 -16.60 -7.30 -12.81
CA PHE A 26 -16.84 -7.88 -11.50
C PHE A 26 -16.72 -6.86 -10.36
N ILE A 27 -15.71 -5.98 -10.43
CA ILE A 27 -15.53 -4.90 -9.45
C ILE A 27 -16.66 -3.88 -9.56
N ALA A 28 -17.01 -3.44 -10.78
CA ALA A 28 -18.06 -2.45 -11.01
C ALA A 28 -19.43 -2.94 -10.53
N ASP A 29 -19.81 -4.18 -10.88
CA ASP A 29 -21.08 -4.81 -10.50
C ASP A 29 -21.28 -4.80 -8.98
N LYS A 30 -20.19 -4.99 -8.21
CA LYS A 30 -20.23 -4.94 -6.73
C LYS A 30 -20.65 -3.56 -6.21
N TYR A 31 -20.19 -2.48 -6.84
CA TYR A 31 -20.44 -1.11 -6.37
C TYR A 31 -21.71 -0.49 -6.96
N GLU A 32 -22.14 -0.90 -8.15
CA GLU A 32 -23.41 -0.43 -8.74
C GLU A 32 -24.65 -0.90 -7.95
N HIS A 33 -24.52 -2.01 -7.21
CA HIS A 33 -25.62 -2.67 -6.52
C HIS A 33 -25.44 -2.72 -4.99
N ASP A 34 -24.45 -1.99 -4.45
CA ASP A 34 -24.23 -1.92 -3.01
C ASP A 34 -25.18 -0.88 -2.39
N PRO A 35 -25.97 -1.24 -1.36
CA PRO A 35 -26.98 -0.36 -0.77
C PRO A 35 -26.45 0.96 -0.18
N TYR A 36 -25.14 1.11 0.01
CA TYR A 36 -24.51 2.38 0.41
C TYR A 36 -24.33 3.35 -0.77
N TYR A 37 -24.24 2.82 -2.00
CA TYR A 37 -24.10 3.58 -3.24
C TYR A 37 -25.38 3.57 -4.11
N MET A 38 -26.45 2.89 -3.67
CA MET A 38 -27.76 2.84 -4.33
C MET A 38 -28.71 3.97 -3.90
N VAL A 39 -29.50 4.49 -4.84
CA VAL A 39 -30.63 5.40 -4.58
C VAL A 39 -31.86 4.62 -4.04
N GLU A 40 -32.00 3.33 -4.38
CA GLU A 40 -33.08 2.45 -3.90
C GLU A 40 -32.57 1.04 -3.58
N LYS A 41 -32.97 0.50 -2.42
CA LYS A 41 -32.56 -0.82 -1.91
C LYS A 41 -33.41 -1.93 -2.54
N PRO A 42 -32.84 -2.94 -3.23
CA PRO A 42 -33.61 -4.09 -3.70
C PRO A 42 -34.06 -5.00 -2.55
N SER A 43 -35.29 -5.49 -2.60
CA SER A 43 -35.94 -6.27 -1.52
C SER A 43 -35.32 -7.66 -1.27
N LYS A 44 -34.43 -8.13 -2.14
CA LYS A 44 -33.63 -9.35 -1.95
C LYS A 44 -32.22 -9.06 -2.42
N VAL A 45 -31.26 -9.23 -1.52
CA VAL A 45 -29.83 -9.02 -1.80
C VAL A 45 -29.23 -10.39 -2.17
N PRO A 46 -28.82 -10.63 -3.43
CA PRO A 46 -28.07 -11.83 -3.80
C PRO A 46 -26.84 -12.08 -2.92
N LYS A 47 -26.52 -13.35 -2.61
CA LYS A 47 -25.35 -13.73 -1.77
C LYS A 47 -24.00 -13.14 -2.22
N LEU A 48 -23.87 -12.74 -3.48
CA LEU A 48 -22.68 -12.07 -4.02
C LEU A 48 -22.37 -10.73 -3.31
N PHE A 49 -23.38 -10.11 -2.69
CA PHE A 49 -23.25 -8.85 -1.95
C PHE A 49 -22.73 -8.99 -0.52
N GLU A 50 -22.59 -10.21 0.01
CA GLU A 50 -22.04 -10.46 1.35
C GLU A 50 -20.50 -10.33 1.39
N VAL A 51 -19.83 -10.36 0.24
CA VAL A 51 -18.38 -10.23 0.14
C VAL A 51 -17.97 -8.75 0.21
N GLU A 52 -16.94 -8.44 0.99
CA GLU A 52 -16.32 -7.10 1.09
C GLU A 52 -15.87 -6.61 -0.31
N GLY A 53 -16.13 -5.33 -0.61
CA GLY A 53 -15.68 -4.70 -1.85
C GLY A 53 -14.15 -4.57 -1.92
N LEU A 54 -13.60 -4.49 -3.14
CA LEU A 54 -12.15 -4.43 -3.36
C LEU A 54 -11.48 -3.25 -2.63
N PHE A 55 -12.09 -2.07 -2.63
CA PHE A 55 -11.53 -0.85 -2.04
C PHE A 55 -11.60 -0.88 -0.51
N GLU A 56 -12.69 -1.40 0.06
CA GLU A 56 -12.84 -1.63 1.50
C GLU A 56 -11.82 -2.66 1.97
N TYR A 57 -11.69 -3.77 1.25
CA TYR A 57 -10.68 -4.80 1.49
C TYR A 57 -9.26 -4.22 1.47
N GLY A 58 -8.93 -3.46 0.42
CA GLY A 58 -7.61 -2.84 0.27
C GLY A 58 -7.30 -1.86 1.39
N HIS A 59 -8.26 -1.01 1.76
CA HIS A 59 -8.11 -0.05 2.86
C HIS A 59 -7.91 -0.76 4.21
N ARG A 60 -8.72 -1.78 4.50
CA ARG A 60 -8.62 -2.58 5.73
C ARG A 60 -7.27 -3.28 5.83
N VAL A 61 -6.84 -3.97 4.77
CA VAL A 61 -5.55 -4.69 4.75
C VAL A 61 -4.39 -3.73 4.94
N LEU A 62 -4.35 -2.61 4.20
CA LEU A 62 -3.27 -1.63 4.35
C LEU A 62 -3.32 -0.93 5.72
N GLY A 63 -4.52 -0.65 6.25
CA GLY A 63 -4.71 -0.10 7.60
C GLY A 63 -4.08 -0.99 8.68
N GLN A 64 -4.42 -2.28 8.67
CA GLN A 64 -3.85 -3.26 9.61
C GLN A 64 -2.32 -3.36 9.48
N ARG A 65 -1.79 -3.27 8.25
CA ARG A 65 -0.32 -3.26 8.04
C ARG A 65 0.33 -1.99 8.58
N TRP A 66 -0.29 -0.83 8.39
CA TRP A 66 0.21 0.43 8.95
C TRP A 66 0.16 0.45 10.48
N GLU A 67 -0.88 -0.08 11.10
CA GLU A 67 -0.97 -0.24 12.56
C GLU A 67 0.19 -1.08 13.11
N LYS A 68 0.43 -2.26 12.52
CA LYS A 68 1.54 -3.13 12.92
C LYS A 68 2.90 -2.47 12.73
N LEU A 69 3.12 -1.79 11.60
CA LEU A 69 4.38 -1.09 11.36
C LEU A 69 4.61 0.05 12.36
N ARG A 70 3.58 0.86 12.65
CA ARG A 70 3.70 1.93 13.66
C ARG A 70 3.99 1.36 15.04
N ALA A 71 3.37 0.23 15.42
CA ALA A 71 3.64 -0.42 16.69
C ALA A 71 5.12 -0.86 16.83
N VAL A 72 5.75 -1.33 15.76
CA VAL A 72 7.20 -1.63 15.74
C VAL A 72 8.01 -0.33 15.83
N VAL A 73 7.73 0.67 15.01
CA VAL A 73 8.53 1.92 14.97
C VAL A 73 8.50 2.69 16.29
N VAL A 74 7.38 2.69 17.02
CA VAL A 74 7.29 3.33 18.35
C VAL A 74 8.33 2.78 19.32
N GLN A 75 8.67 1.48 19.23
CA GLN A 75 9.68 0.85 20.09
C GLN A 75 11.12 1.27 19.77
N HIS A 76 11.34 1.90 18.61
CA HIS A 76 12.65 2.36 18.14
C HIS A 76 12.73 3.88 17.97
N THR A 77 11.77 4.63 18.51
CA THR A 77 11.80 6.09 18.52
C THR A 77 12.89 6.57 19.50
N PRO A 78 13.74 7.56 19.14
CA PRO A 78 13.69 8.43 17.96
C PRO A 78 14.44 7.93 16.72
N ARG A 79 15.13 6.78 16.81
CA ARG A 79 16.04 6.27 15.79
C ARG A 79 15.35 5.91 14.47
N ILE A 80 14.10 5.47 14.54
CA ILE A 80 13.26 5.21 13.37
C ILE A 80 12.06 6.16 13.40
N ARG A 81 11.74 6.77 12.25
CA ARG A 81 10.57 7.63 12.07
C ARG A 81 9.78 7.25 10.83
N LEU A 82 8.48 7.51 10.90
CA LEU A 82 7.55 7.39 9.78
C LEU A 82 6.89 8.75 9.53
N PRO A 83 6.47 9.04 8.29
CA PRO A 83 5.61 10.17 8.01
C PRO A 83 4.32 10.07 8.82
N ASP A 84 3.90 11.22 9.30
CA ASP A 84 2.57 11.38 9.86
C ASP A 84 1.59 11.81 8.76
N PHE A 85 0.37 11.27 8.84
CA PHE A 85 -0.68 11.54 7.86
C PHE A 85 -1.97 11.89 8.58
N SER A 86 -2.43 13.11 8.41
CA SER A 86 -3.69 13.56 9.00
C SER A 86 -4.88 12.88 8.30
N PRO A 87 -5.91 12.42 9.05
CA PRO A 87 -7.15 11.93 8.47
C PRO A 87 -7.86 13.01 7.64
N SER A 88 -8.55 12.59 6.59
CA SER A 88 -9.35 13.48 5.74
C SER A 88 -10.66 12.81 5.32
N PHE A 89 -11.66 13.60 4.93
CA PHE A 89 -12.93 13.06 4.50
C PHE A 89 -12.80 12.39 3.14
N CYS A 90 -13.17 11.11 3.06
CA CYS A 90 -13.15 10.35 1.83
C CYS A 90 -14.56 10.30 1.24
N ASN A 91 -14.78 10.98 0.11
CA ASN A 91 -16.08 11.00 -0.57
C ASN A 91 -16.54 9.61 -1.01
N PHE A 92 -15.61 8.75 -1.42
CA PHE A 92 -15.93 7.38 -1.81
C PHE A 92 -16.49 6.60 -0.61
N MET A 93 -15.78 6.59 0.52
CA MET A 93 -16.22 5.87 1.72
C MET A 93 -17.31 6.60 2.54
N GLY A 94 -17.61 7.87 2.22
CA GLY A 94 -18.55 8.71 2.96
C GLY A 94 -18.17 8.97 4.43
N LYS A 95 -16.89 8.88 4.80
CA LYS A 95 -16.43 9.00 6.19
C LYS A 95 -15.04 9.62 6.29
N LEU A 96 -14.67 10.06 7.49
CA LEU A 96 -13.31 10.45 7.82
C LEU A 96 -12.40 9.21 7.78
N THR A 97 -11.32 9.27 7.00
CA THR A 97 -10.45 8.13 6.73
C THR A 97 -8.99 8.55 6.87
N SER A 98 -8.20 7.73 7.58
CA SER A 98 -6.75 7.89 7.66
C SER A 98 -6.06 7.36 6.40
N PRO A 99 -5.05 8.08 5.85
CA PRO A 99 -4.29 7.57 4.72
C PRO A 99 -3.52 6.30 5.06
N THR A 100 -3.62 5.29 4.19
CA THR A 100 -2.88 4.01 4.28
C THR A 100 -2.06 3.79 3.01
N PRO A 101 -0.94 4.52 2.80
CA PRO A 101 -0.18 4.44 1.55
C PRO A 101 0.35 3.06 1.22
N ALA A 102 0.50 2.78 -0.07
CA ALA A 102 1.10 1.56 -0.62
C ALA A 102 2.58 1.35 -0.23
N PHE A 103 3.27 2.41 0.16
CA PHE A 103 4.68 2.38 0.53
C PHE A 103 4.90 3.14 1.83
N ALA A 104 5.67 2.56 2.73
CA ALA A 104 6.16 3.24 3.92
C ALA A 104 7.51 3.87 3.63
N TRP A 105 7.62 5.18 3.84
CA TRP A 105 8.90 5.88 3.84
C TRP A 105 9.45 5.84 5.25
N VAL A 106 10.43 4.97 5.50
CA VAL A 106 11.02 4.85 6.84
C VAL A 106 12.29 5.66 6.87
N GLU A 107 12.38 6.57 7.85
CA GLU A 107 13.56 7.39 8.11
C GLU A 107 14.35 6.78 9.26
N PHE A 108 15.66 6.61 9.06
CA PHE A 108 16.59 6.29 10.13
C PHE A 108 17.29 7.56 10.64
N GLU A 109 17.84 7.48 11.85
CA GLU A 109 18.52 8.58 12.51
C GLU A 109 19.69 9.15 11.69
N SER A 110 20.07 10.39 11.98
CA SER A 110 21.21 11.05 11.37
C SER A 110 22.50 10.24 11.58
N GLY A 111 23.15 9.87 10.48
CA GLY A 111 24.41 9.11 10.50
C GLY A 111 24.25 7.67 10.00
N GLU A 112 23.04 7.11 9.97
CA GLU A 112 22.80 5.77 9.42
C GLU A 112 22.54 5.82 7.90
N ASP A 113 23.31 5.05 7.13
CA ASP A 113 22.96 4.76 5.73
C ASP A 113 21.89 3.67 5.70
N ALA A 114 20.71 3.98 5.19
CA ALA A 114 19.60 3.06 5.24
C ALA A 114 19.78 1.84 4.32
N GLU A 115 20.64 1.93 3.30
CA GLU A 115 21.02 0.77 2.49
C GLU A 115 21.87 -0.22 3.30
N GLU A 116 22.74 0.28 4.17
CA GLU A 116 23.52 -0.56 5.09
C GLU A 116 22.63 -1.22 6.14
N VAL A 117 21.69 -0.47 6.74
CA VAL A 117 20.71 -1.01 7.69
C VAL A 117 19.88 -2.11 7.04
N MET A 118 19.36 -1.87 5.83
CA MET A 118 18.64 -2.87 5.05
C MET A 118 19.47 -4.14 4.82
N ARG A 119 20.74 -3.99 4.42
CA ARG A 119 21.65 -5.11 4.16
C ARG A 119 21.92 -5.91 5.44
N LYS A 120 22.14 -5.24 6.56
CA LYS A 120 22.40 -5.86 7.86
C LYS A 120 21.19 -6.64 8.37
N LEU A 121 20.01 -6.05 8.30
CA LEU A 121 18.74 -6.67 8.72
C LEU A 121 18.14 -7.60 7.65
N LYS A 122 18.72 -7.63 6.46
CA LYS A 122 18.37 -8.49 5.31
C LYS A 122 16.96 -8.31 4.75
N PHE A 123 16.27 -7.18 4.99
CA PHE A 123 14.95 -6.93 4.41
C PHE A 123 15.03 -6.16 3.08
N GLN A 124 13.98 -6.28 2.26
CA GLN A 124 13.90 -5.65 0.95
C GLN A 124 13.24 -4.28 1.01
N GLY A 125 13.78 -3.33 0.23
CA GLY A 125 13.30 -1.96 0.14
C GLY A 125 14.01 -1.24 -1.00
N ARG A 126 13.76 0.06 -1.14
CA ARG A 126 14.53 0.92 -2.04
C ARG A 126 15.09 2.11 -1.27
N ASN A 127 16.39 2.32 -1.33
CA ASN A 127 17.03 3.49 -0.71
C ASN A 127 16.46 4.79 -1.31
N GLY A 128 16.29 5.80 -0.46
CA GLY A 128 15.74 7.11 -0.81
C GLY A 128 16.50 7.82 -1.94
N SER A 129 17.82 7.64 -2.01
CA SER A 129 18.67 8.24 -3.06
C SER A 129 18.26 7.87 -4.49
N ARG A 130 17.54 6.75 -4.67
CA ARG A 130 17.00 6.35 -5.99
C ARG A 130 15.80 7.18 -6.45
N PHE A 131 15.26 8.05 -5.59
CA PHE A 131 14.08 8.85 -5.85
C PHE A 131 14.38 10.35 -6.03
N GLY A 132 15.66 10.73 -6.03
CA GLY A 132 16.10 12.10 -6.31
C GLY A 132 17.40 12.43 -5.58
N ILE A 133 18.15 13.40 -6.13
CA ILE A 133 19.46 13.81 -5.60
C ILE A 133 19.34 14.40 -4.18
N ASN A 134 18.22 15.04 -3.88
CA ASN A 134 17.98 15.71 -2.59
C ASN A 134 17.34 14.79 -1.54
N VAL A 135 17.04 13.53 -1.87
CA VAL A 135 16.46 12.59 -0.92
C VAL A 135 17.60 11.92 -0.16
N SER A 136 17.65 12.15 1.15
CA SER A 136 18.71 11.62 2.01
C SER A 136 18.79 10.09 1.94
N ARG A 137 20.02 9.54 2.02
CA ARG A 137 20.29 8.10 2.07
C ARG A 137 19.76 7.42 3.34
N ARG A 138 19.30 8.21 4.32
CA ARG A 138 18.66 7.72 5.55
C ARG A 138 17.22 7.24 5.36
N TYR A 139 16.63 7.44 4.18
CA TYR A 139 15.28 6.98 3.88
C TYR A 139 15.29 5.63 3.16
N ILE A 140 14.30 4.79 3.47
CA ILE A 140 13.91 3.65 2.65
C ILE A 140 12.46 3.79 2.23
N ARG A 141 12.14 3.24 1.06
CA ARG A 141 10.77 3.00 0.63
C ARG A 141 10.47 1.51 0.73
N ALA A 142 9.72 1.11 1.76
CA ALA A 142 9.28 -0.26 2.01
C ALA A 142 7.92 -0.53 1.34
N ASN A 143 7.72 -1.74 0.80
CA ASN A 143 6.49 -2.14 0.12
C ASN A 143 5.44 -2.62 1.13
N MET A 144 4.28 -1.97 1.19
CA MET A 144 3.16 -2.33 2.07
C MET A 144 2.11 -3.20 1.37
N MET A 145 2.26 -3.49 0.06
CA MET A 145 1.33 -4.27 -0.76
C MET A 145 1.85 -5.67 -1.13
N GLY A 146 3.02 -6.08 -0.63
CA GLY A 146 3.56 -7.43 -0.85
C GLY A 146 2.68 -8.53 -0.26
N ASP A 147 3.06 -9.78 -0.41
CA ASP A 147 2.39 -10.88 0.30
C ASP A 147 2.61 -10.76 1.83
N ASP A 148 1.78 -11.46 2.61
CA ASP A 148 1.83 -11.40 4.07
C ASP A 148 3.15 -11.93 4.64
N SER A 149 3.76 -12.93 4.00
CA SER A 149 5.03 -13.49 4.49
C SER A 149 6.17 -12.47 4.36
N SER A 150 6.24 -11.78 3.21
CA SER A 150 7.21 -10.70 2.98
C SER A 150 7.00 -9.54 3.94
N PHE A 151 5.75 -9.16 4.20
CA PHE A 151 5.43 -8.07 5.13
C PHE A 151 5.77 -8.43 6.59
N ASN A 152 5.39 -9.62 7.04
CA ASN A 152 5.68 -10.07 8.40
C ASN A 152 7.18 -10.23 8.64
N LEU A 153 7.92 -10.78 7.67
CA LEU A 153 9.38 -10.90 7.74
C LEU A 153 10.06 -9.52 7.78
N PHE A 154 9.53 -8.53 7.06
CA PHE A 154 9.98 -7.14 7.16
C PHE A 154 9.81 -6.59 8.58
N LEU A 155 8.63 -6.75 9.19
CA LEU A 155 8.38 -6.30 10.56
C LEU A 155 9.28 -7.00 11.59
N GLU A 156 9.42 -8.32 11.49
CA GLU A 156 10.30 -9.11 12.37
C GLU A 156 11.75 -8.59 12.32
N ARG A 157 12.28 -8.41 11.10
CA ARG A 157 13.65 -7.92 10.90
C ARG A 157 13.81 -6.49 11.38
N LEU A 158 12.83 -5.63 11.15
CA LEU A 158 12.85 -4.26 11.63
C LEU A 158 12.85 -4.21 13.17
N SER A 159 12.03 -5.05 13.81
CA SER A 159 11.95 -5.16 15.27
C SER A 159 13.24 -5.68 15.93
N SER A 160 14.05 -6.43 15.18
CA SER A 160 15.34 -6.94 15.65
C SER A 160 16.45 -5.89 15.67
N LEU A 161 16.17 -4.65 15.22
CA LEU A 161 17.13 -3.56 15.26
C LEU A 161 17.52 -3.27 16.72
N ARG A 162 18.69 -3.76 17.11
CA ARG A 162 19.22 -3.53 18.46
C ARG A 162 19.48 -2.05 18.68
N ILE A 163 18.93 -1.53 19.77
CA ILE A 163 19.39 -0.30 20.41
C ILE A 163 20.83 -0.61 20.84
N VAL A 164 21.81 0.00 20.18
CA VAL A 164 23.19 -0.04 20.68
C VAL A 164 23.29 1.21 21.52
N ASP A 165 23.41 1.02 22.83
CA ASP A 165 23.72 2.07 23.80
C ASP A 165 25.10 2.70 23.51
#